data_AF-A0A933W6D5-F1
#
_entry.id   AF-A0A933W6D5-F1
#
_cell.length_a   1.000
_cell.length_b   1.000
_cell.length_c   1.000
_cell.angle_alpha   90.00
_cell.angle_beta   90.00
_cell.angle_gamma   90.00
#
_symmetry.space_group_name_H-M   'P 1'
#
loop_
_entity.id
_entity.type
_entity.pdbx_description
1 polymer ?
#
loop_
_entity_poly.entity_id
_entity_poly.type
_entity_poly.pdbx_seq_one_letter_code
_entity_poly.pdbx_strand_id
1 'polypeptide(L)'
;MAAFILYISVALFLFALFACAGAAVAPRTVRGQPLYARIAVGFALFPVLCVVPLYAAHSFIPSFLILLILAAIGIGRVRFNLPGTPAERLFWAAMAANLLLLAYGVSAHPGLGDHDPYEHAMGASYLYETATLFAKEDVWRDFATLDPYPPGYDASSAALASLAGSVGHGLRLWGLICAAAFPVAVRFFARGMGLSERSSALAGCISVLLPPSPTHFAWTHTMGIGLALSAAGGAAMALQHRKWMLPAGLALAGLGLSATSDALYALALFAPAVWRAAGGGKLPRAALVLGIALLVSAPWIVHVGKRFAEAGPLKFTRDDTRIRGHYDVPPETPRPWYKEHRGNARPYGADEFFLPRWKNNFNIPVGLPAAAFLPALAGCLLWWRRKRVAWLGVLMAVMLVAVQGERLPAEYFPHRAWTYLAVFSAIGCAVFLRYGPSLSRMAATIAAIVAFASFGHSAAVRIRMESMQWGNEAFQNEAQRDGYYRLLSTLHGEKTWPFAGDIRFGHVSAMGGRVTFWDEKERAADLFVARGKYEEATGLLIDAGYRFFVLDSTVDLRHGAGTGEKIYRALAMRGDMRPLSVGPGFALFAVTDTR
;
A
#
# COMPACT_ATOMS: atom_id res chain seq x y z
N MET A 1 2.39 -7.35 23.07
CA MET A 1 3.85 -7.13 23.16
C MET A 1 4.64 -7.97 22.16
N ALA A 2 4.49 -9.30 22.11
CA ALA A 2 5.23 -10.15 21.16
C ALA A 2 5.08 -9.72 19.68
N ALA A 3 3.85 -9.46 19.22
CA ALA A 3 3.59 -8.97 17.87
C ALA A 3 4.29 -7.63 17.56
N PHE A 4 4.29 -6.70 18.52
CA PHE A 4 4.98 -5.41 18.41
C PHE A 4 6.49 -5.59 18.21
N ILE A 5 7.12 -6.44 19.02
CA ILE A 5 8.56 -6.77 18.90
C ILE A 5 8.83 -7.40 17.53
N LEU A 6 8.01 -8.37 17.11
CA LEU A 6 8.13 -9.00 15.80
C LEU A 6 8.10 -7.97 14.66
N TYR A 7 7.09 -7.09 14.63
CA TYR A 7 6.95 -6.10 13.57
C TYR A 7 8.14 -5.14 13.52
N ILE A 8 8.64 -4.67 14.66
CA ILE A 8 9.82 -3.79 14.69
C ILE A 8 11.06 -4.52 14.20
N SER A 9 11.32 -5.72 14.72
CA SER A 9 12.51 -6.49 14.35
C SER A 9 12.53 -6.80 12.85
N VAL A 10 11.39 -7.22 12.30
CA VAL A 10 11.29 -7.53 10.86
C VAL A 10 11.38 -6.26 10.02
N ALA A 11 10.74 -5.15 10.43
CA ALA A 11 10.86 -3.88 9.71
C ALA A 11 12.31 -3.36 9.68
N LEU A 12 13.01 -3.39 10.82
CA LEU A 12 14.42 -2.98 10.91
C LEU A 12 15.32 -3.89 10.05
N PHE A 13 15.09 -5.20 10.09
CA PHE A 13 15.79 -6.16 9.23
C PHE A 13 15.58 -5.82 7.75
N LEU A 14 14.34 -5.55 7.33
CA LEU A 14 14.02 -5.20 5.94
C LEU A 14 14.60 -3.84 5.53
N PHE A 15 14.65 -2.85 6.42
CA PHE A 15 15.36 -1.60 6.14
C PHE A 15 16.86 -1.81 5.92
N ALA A 16 17.50 -2.67 6.72
CA ALA A 16 18.89 -3.04 6.51
C ALA A 16 19.07 -3.78 5.18
N LEU A 17 18.15 -4.69 4.86
CA LEU A 17 18.12 -5.44 3.61
C LEU A 17 17.96 -4.52 2.40
N PHE A 18 17.05 -3.55 2.45
CA PHE A 18 16.89 -2.52 1.42
C PHE A 18 18.13 -1.67 1.28
N ALA A 19 18.76 -1.25 2.38
CA ALA A 19 20.02 -0.52 2.33
C ALA A 19 21.12 -1.32 1.63
N CYS A 20 21.21 -2.63 1.88
CA CYS A 20 22.20 -3.50 1.26
C CYS A 20 21.88 -3.77 -0.22
N ALA A 21 20.65 -4.13 -0.56
CA ALA A 21 20.21 -4.36 -1.93
C ALA A 21 20.34 -3.08 -2.78
N GLY A 22 19.93 -1.94 -2.23
CA GLY A 22 20.13 -0.63 -2.84
C GLY A 22 21.62 -0.30 -3.04
N ALA A 23 22.51 -0.69 -2.11
CA ALA A 23 23.96 -0.54 -2.28
C ALA A 23 24.57 -1.51 -3.31
N ALA A 24 23.95 -2.66 -3.54
CA ALA A 24 24.39 -3.62 -4.55
C ALA A 24 24.12 -3.09 -5.97
N VAL A 25 22.93 -2.51 -6.17
CA VAL A 25 22.49 -1.93 -7.44
C VAL A 25 23.03 -0.51 -7.67
N ALA A 26 23.27 0.24 -6.59
CA ALA A 26 23.93 1.54 -6.69
C ALA A 26 25.42 1.37 -7.08
N PRO A 27 25.94 2.20 -8.00
CA PRO A 27 27.31 2.10 -8.52
C PRO A 27 28.41 2.14 -7.44
N ARG A 28 29.55 1.45 -7.63
CA ARG A 28 30.67 1.45 -6.65
C ARG A 28 31.27 2.82 -6.32
N THR A 29 31.25 3.78 -7.26
CA THR A 29 31.66 5.19 -7.04
C THR A 29 30.64 6.01 -6.22
N VAL A 30 29.67 5.31 -5.63
CA VAL A 30 28.61 5.81 -4.76
C VAL A 30 28.79 5.24 -3.34
N ARG A 31 30.00 4.80 -2.97
CA ARG A 31 30.39 4.50 -1.57
C ARG A 31 30.10 5.65 -0.59
N GLY A 32 30.00 6.89 -1.10
CA GLY A 32 29.55 8.08 -0.36
C GLY A 32 28.06 8.39 -0.40
N GLN A 33 27.20 7.57 -1.04
CA GLN A 33 25.75 7.82 -0.96
C GLN A 33 25.30 7.66 0.49
N PRO A 34 24.47 8.58 0.97
CA PRO A 34 23.86 8.47 2.28
C PRO A 34 22.87 7.31 2.34
N LEU A 35 22.67 6.78 3.55
CA LEU A 35 21.86 5.59 3.83
C LEU A 35 20.43 5.70 3.29
N TYR A 36 19.80 6.87 3.37
CA TYR A 36 18.42 7.07 2.89
C TYR A 36 18.24 6.77 1.40
N ALA A 37 19.23 7.12 0.56
CA ALA A 37 19.14 6.90 -0.88
C ALA A 37 19.19 5.41 -1.21
N ARG A 38 19.97 4.64 -0.44
CA ARG A 38 20.06 3.18 -0.60
C ARG A 38 18.77 2.51 -0.17
N ILE A 39 18.20 2.94 0.96
CA ILE A 39 16.89 2.45 1.43
C ILE A 39 15.81 2.76 0.41
N ALA A 40 15.73 3.98 -0.15
CA ALA A 40 14.73 4.33 -1.15
C ALA A 40 14.83 3.47 -2.42
N VAL A 41 16.05 3.21 -2.92
CA VAL A 41 16.27 2.31 -4.06
C VAL A 41 15.92 0.86 -3.70
N GLY A 42 16.35 0.37 -2.54
CA GLY A 42 16.04 -1.00 -2.10
C GLY A 42 14.55 -1.22 -1.89
N PHE A 43 13.85 -0.24 -1.31
CA PHE A 43 12.39 -0.23 -1.19
C PHE A 43 11.72 -0.32 -2.56
N ALA A 44 12.18 0.47 -3.55
CA ALA A 44 11.63 0.43 -4.89
C ALA A 44 12.00 -0.82 -5.69
N LEU A 45 13.10 -1.47 -5.34
CA LEU A 45 13.54 -2.73 -5.94
C LEU A 45 12.76 -3.94 -5.39
N PHE A 46 12.23 -3.86 -4.16
CA PHE A 46 11.60 -5.00 -3.51
C PHE A 46 10.41 -5.59 -4.30
N PRO A 47 9.44 -4.79 -4.80
CA PRO A 47 8.37 -5.34 -5.65
C PRO A 47 8.89 -6.02 -6.92
N VAL A 48 9.94 -5.48 -7.54
CA VAL A 48 10.58 -6.11 -8.70
C VAL A 48 11.15 -7.48 -8.34
N LEU A 49 11.82 -7.60 -7.19
CA LEU A 49 12.39 -8.87 -6.71
C LEU A 49 11.32 -9.88 -6.28
N CYS A 50 10.13 -9.43 -5.89
CA CYS A 50 9.00 -10.31 -5.60
C CYS A 50 8.32 -10.79 -6.88
N VAL A 51 8.17 -9.91 -7.88
CA VAL A 51 7.44 -10.21 -9.13
C VAL A 51 8.30 -10.98 -10.13
N VAL A 52 9.52 -10.53 -10.43
CA VAL A 52 10.33 -11.10 -11.53
C VAL A 52 10.61 -12.61 -11.36
N PRO A 53 10.96 -13.12 -10.17
CA PRO A 53 11.17 -14.55 -9.98
C PRO A 53 9.91 -15.39 -10.18
N LEU A 54 8.73 -14.85 -9.88
CA LEU A 54 7.48 -15.56 -10.13
C LEU A 54 7.17 -15.69 -11.62
N TYR A 55 7.71 -14.82 -12.49
CA TYR A 55 7.61 -15.03 -13.95
C TYR A 55 8.36 -16.27 -14.42
N ALA A 56 9.48 -16.60 -13.77
CA ALA A 56 10.45 -17.57 -14.28
C ALA A 56 10.41 -18.92 -13.56
N ALA A 57 10.18 -18.91 -12.24
CA ALA A 57 10.40 -20.07 -11.39
C ALA A 57 9.14 -20.54 -10.64
N HIS A 58 8.03 -19.82 -10.76
CA HIS A 58 6.80 -20.07 -9.99
C HIS A 58 7.10 -20.31 -8.49
N SER A 59 7.98 -19.48 -7.91
CA SER A 59 8.43 -19.64 -6.53
C SER A 59 8.91 -18.31 -5.95
N PHE A 60 8.66 -18.10 -4.67
CA PHE A 60 9.22 -16.99 -3.89
C PHE A 60 10.63 -17.29 -3.34
N ILE A 61 11.06 -18.55 -3.34
CA ILE A 61 12.39 -18.93 -2.82
C ILE A 61 13.50 -18.17 -3.56
N PRO A 62 13.49 -18.06 -4.90
CA PRO A 62 14.50 -17.27 -5.60
C PRO A 62 14.42 -15.78 -5.27
N SER A 63 13.24 -15.20 -4.97
CA SER A 63 13.12 -13.81 -4.52
C SER A 63 13.93 -13.55 -3.25
N PHE A 64 13.78 -14.43 -2.25
CA PHE A 64 14.52 -14.32 -1.00
C PHE A 64 16.01 -14.59 -1.18
N LEU A 65 16.38 -15.60 -1.97
CA LEU A 65 17.79 -15.90 -2.26
C LEU A 65 18.47 -14.74 -3.00
N ILE A 66 17.83 -14.17 -4.03
CA ILE A 66 18.36 -13.01 -4.75
C ILE A 66 18.51 -11.83 -3.79
N LEU A 67 17.51 -11.57 -2.95
CA LEU A 67 17.56 -10.48 -1.98
C LEU A 67 18.67 -10.69 -0.95
N LEU A 68 18.88 -11.91 -0.47
CA LEU A 68 19.99 -12.27 0.42
C LEU A 68 21.35 -12.16 -0.27
N ILE A 69 21.47 -12.57 -1.53
CA ILE A 69 22.70 -12.42 -2.32
C ILE A 69 23.00 -10.93 -2.52
N LEU A 70 22.01 -10.13 -2.91
CA LEU A 70 22.16 -8.68 -3.04
C LEU A 70 22.53 -8.05 -1.70
N ALA A 71 21.94 -8.54 -0.60
CA ALA A 71 22.29 -8.09 0.73
C ALA A 71 23.73 -8.44 1.08
N ALA A 72 24.18 -9.67 0.84
CA ALA A 72 25.55 -10.12 1.06
C ALA A 72 26.56 -9.28 0.25
N ILE A 73 26.28 -9.03 -1.03
CA ILE A 73 27.08 -8.13 -1.88
C ILE A 73 27.08 -6.70 -1.33
N GLY A 74 25.96 -6.27 -0.77
CA GLY A 74 25.73 -4.95 -0.20
C GLY A 74 26.40 -4.75 1.17
N ILE A 75 26.47 -5.76 2.04
CA ILE A 75 26.97 -5.68 3.42
C ILE A 75 28.38 -5.09 3.44
N GLY A 76 29.29 -5.60 2.59
CA GLY A 76 30.65 -5.08 2.47
C GLY A 76 30.74 -3.65 1.90
N ARG A 77 29.64 -3.10 1.40
CA ARG A 77 29.53 -1.74 0.83
C ARG A 77 28.75 -0.80 1.74
N VAL A 78 27.95 -1.32 2.68
CA VAL A 78 27.17 -0.51 3.61
C VAL A 78 28.01 -0.20 4.84
N ARG A 79 28.55 1.02 4.88
CA ARG A 79 28.94 1.62 6.16
C ARG A 79 27.71 2.28 6.77
N PHE A 80 27.23 1.74 7.89
CA PHE A 80 26.29 2.41 8.77
C PHE A 80 27.04 3.51 9.53
N ASN A 81 27.51 4.53 8.80
CA ASN A 81 28.10 5.69 9.44
C ASN A 81 27.03 6.36 10.29
N LEU A 82 27.36 6.68 11.53
CA LEU A 82 26.48 7.45 12.38
C LEU A 82 26.11 8.77 11.70
N PRO A 83 24.87 9.24 11.86
CA PRO A 83 24.39 10.45 11.20
C PRO A 83 25.28 11.66 11.54
N GLY A 84 25.88 12.24 10.50
CA GLY A 84 26.97 13.20 10.68
C GLY A 84 26.48 14.59 11.08
N THR A 85 25.32 15.00 10.57
CA THR A 85 24.75 16.33 10.86
C THR A 85 23.62 16.25 11.90
N PRO A 86 23.38 17.31 12.69
CA PRO A 86 22.24 17.35 13.62
C PRO A 86 20.89 17.11 12.93
N ALA A 87 20.70 17.63 11.72
CA ALA A 87 19.47 17.41 10.94
C ALA A 87 19.31 15.95 10.51
N GLU A 88 20.42 15.27 10.23
CA GLU A 88 20.40 13.84 9.92
C GLU A 88 20.06 13.00 11.15
N ARG A 89 20.64 13.32 12.32
CA ARG A 89 20.29 12.69 13.60
C ARG A 89 18.80 12.88 13.91
N LEU A 90 18.30 14.10 13.75
CA LEU A 90 16.88 14.42 13.93
C LEU A 90 16.00 13.62 12.98
N PHE A 91 16.39 13.48 11.71
CA PHE A 91 15.67 12.67 10.74
C PHE A 91 15.57 11.21 11.15
N TRP A 92 16.69 10.58 11.54
CA TRP A 92 16.65 9.19 11.98
C TRP A 92 15.90 8.98 13.30
N ALA A 93 15.97 9.95 14.21
CA ALA A 93 15.17 9.93 15.43
C ALA A 93 13.66 10.04 15.13
N ALA A 94 13.27 10.97 14.25
CA ALA A 94 11.87 11.12 13.81
C ALA A 94 11.38 9.86 13.08
N MET A 95 12.23 9.27 12.24
CA MET A 95 11.95 8.01 11.55
C MET A 95 11.78 6.83 12.53
N ALA A 96 12.65 6.72 13.52
CA ALA A 96 12.54 5.69 14.55
C ALA A 96 11.26 5.86 15.38
N ALA A 97 10.95 7.10 15.81
CA ALA A 97 9.71 7.40 16.50
C ALA A 97 8.46 7.08 15.65
N ASN A 98 8.50 7.41 14.35
CA ASN A 98 7.43 7.06 13.41
C ASN A 98 7.27 5.54 13.28
N LEU A 99 8.37 4.80 13.13
CA LEU A 99 8.34 3.33 13.03
C LEU A 99 7.77 2.70 14.31
N LEU A 100 8.16 3.17 15.48
CA LEU A 100 7.62 2.68 16.76
C LEU A 100 6.11 2.94 16.86
N LEU A 101 5.66 4.13 16.46
CA LEU A 101 4.24 4.48 16.47
C LEU A 101 3.44 3.61 15.50
N LEU A 102 3.93 3.46 14.27
CA LEU A 102 3.28 2.63 13.26
C LEU A 102 3.26 1.16 13.69
N ALA A 103 4.37 0.63 14.21
CA ALA A 103 4.43 -0.75 14.68
C ALA A 103 3.47 -1.00 15.85
N TYR A 104 3.31 0.00 16.73
CA TYR A 104 2.30 -0.05 17.78
C TYR A 104 0.89 -0.16 17.18
N GLY A 105 0.54 0.71 16.22
CA GLY A 105 -0.76 0.69 15.55
C GLY A 105 -1.07 -0.66 14.89
N VAL A 106 -0.14 -1.14 14.06
CA VAL A 106 -0.25 -2.45 13.39
C VAL A 106 -0.43 -3.59 14.37
N SER A 107 0.28 -3.54 15.51
CA SER A 107 0.21 -4.59 16.54
C SER A 107 -1.05 -4.52 17.38
N ALA A 108 -1.65 -3.34 17.53
CA ALA A 108 -2.87 -3.11 18.27
C ALA A 108 -4.12 -3.43 17.43
N HIS A 109 -4.03 -3.32 16.11
CA HIS A 109 -5.15 -3.55 15.21
C HIS A 109 -5.27 -5.04 14.80
N PRO A 110 -6.38 -5.73 15.15
CA PRO A 110 -6.54 -7.16 14.87
C PRO A 110 -6.79 -7.48 13.38
N GLY A 111 -7.46 -6.60 12.64
CA GLY A 111 -7.74 -6.75 11.20
C GLY A 111 -6.82 -5.91 10.27
N LEU A 112 -7.22 -5.75 9.00
CA LEU A 112 -6.46 -4.98 7.99
C LEU A 112 -6.95 -3.54 7.76
N GLY A 113 -8.09 -3.16 8.35
CA GLY A 113 -8.68 -1.84 8.20
C GLY A 113 -9.97 -1.88 7.39
N ASP A 114 -10.03 -1.15 6.28
CA ASP A 114 -11.17 -1.06 5.36
C ASP A 114 -11.21 -2.20 4.34
N HIS A 115 -12.08 -2.07 3.34
CA HIS A 115 -12.40 -3.13 2.39
C HIS A 115 -11.24 -3.51 1.44
N ASP A 116 -10.51 -2.53 0.90
CA ASP A 116 -9.45 -2.77 -0.11
C ASP A 116 -8.30 -3.68 0.41
N PRO A 117 -7.75 -3.48 1.65
CA PRO A 117 -6.77 -4.40 2.22
C PRO A 117 -7.21 -5.86 2.28
N TYR A 118 -8.51 -6.12 2.45
CA TYR A 118 -9.05 -7.47 2.44
C TYR A 118 -9.07 -8.06 1.03
N GLU A 119 -9.35 -7.26 -0.01
CA GLU A 119 -9.22 -7.71 -1.40
C GLU A 119 -7.75 -8.07 -1.72
N HIS A 120 -6.80 -7.23 -1.29
CA HIS A 120 -5.36 -7.54 -1.39
C HIS A 120 -4.93 -8.78 -0.62
N ALA A 121 -5.63 -9.13 0.48
CA ALA A 121 -5.38 -10.38 1.18
C ALA A 121 -5.71 -11.61 0.35
N MET A 122 -6.75 -11.55 -0.48
CA MET A 122 -7.09 -12.64 -1.39
C MET A 122 -5.99 -12.83 -2.44
N GLY A 123 -5.58 -11.75 -3.11
CA GLY A 123 -4.51 -11.81 -4.10
C GLY A 123 -3.17 -12.28 -3.51
N ALA A 124 -2.80 -11.78 -2.33
CA ALA A 124 -1.60 -12.23 -1.63
C ALA A 124 -1.69 -13.71 -1.20
N SER A 125 -2.87 -14.19 -0.77
CA SER A 125 -3.09 -15.61 -0.44
C SER A 125 -2.94 -16.50 -1.67
N TYR A 126 -3.53 -16.09 -2.80
CA TYR A 126 -3.40 -16.79 -4.07
C TYR A 126 -1.94 -16.93 -4.48
N LEU A 127 -1.20 -15.83 -4.46
CA LEU A 127 0.22 -15.85 -4.78
C LEU A 127 1.01 -16.72 -3.81
N TYR A 128 0.76 -16.58 -2.50
CA TYR A 128 1.45 -17.33 -1.45
C TYR A 128 1.38 -18.84 -1.66
N GLU A 129 0.22 -19.35 -2.09
CA GLU A 129 0.00 -20.79 -2.23
C GLU A 129 0.33 -21.35 -3.61
N THR A 130 0.02 -20.60 -4.66
CA THR A 130 0.19 -21.06 -6.05
C THR A 130 1.52 -20.66 -6.66
N ALA A 131 2.16 -19.63 -6.10
CA ALA A 131 3.37 -19.00 -6.60
C ALA A 131 3.30 -18.63 -8.09
N THR A 132 2.12 -18.30 -8.61
CA THR A 132 1.93 -17.78 -9.98
C THR A 132 1.32 -16.39 -9.96
N LEU A 133 1.90 -15.47 -10.76
CA LEU A 133 1.39 -14.10 -10.89
C LEU A 133 0.11 -13.99 -11.70
N PHE A 134 -0.14 -14.96 -12.56
CA PHE A 134 -1.29 -14.93 -13.45
C PHE A 134 -2.34 -15.88 -12.89
N ALA A 135 -3.48 -15.30 -12.55
CA ALA A 135 -4.65 -16.07 -12.13
C ALA A 135 -5.13 -16.97 -13.28
N LYS A 136 -5.54 -18.19 -12.95
CA LYS A 136 -6.15 -19.11 -13.92
C LYS A 136 -7.46 -18.52 -14.46
N GLU A 137 -7.83 -18.90 -15.69
CA GLU A 137 -8.99 -18.33 -16.43
C GLU A 137 -10.34 -18.48 -15.72
N ASP A 138 -10.43 -19.46 -14.85
CA ASP A 138 -11.60 -19.81 -14.05
C ASP A 138 -11.69 -19.07 -12.71
N VAL A 139 -10.62 -18.41 -12.25
CA VAL A 139 -10.59 -17.74 -10.93
C VAL A 139 -10.18 -16.26 -11.00
N TRP A 140 -9.65 -15.77 -12.13
CA TRP A 140 -9.16 -14.38 -12.22
C TRP A 140 -10.23 -13.32 -11.94
N ARG A 141 -11.51 -13.61 -12.24
CA ARG A 141 -12.63 -12.68 -11.97
C ARG A 141 -12.83 -12.42 -10.48
N ASP A 142 -12.35 -13.32 -9.64
CA ASP A 142 -12.44 -13.24 -8.19
C ASP A 142 -11.28 -12.43 -7.57
N PHE A 143 -10.25 -12.09 -8.37
CA PHE A 143 -9.04 -11.37 -7.93
C PHE A 143 -8.85 -10.03 -8.63
N ALA A 144 -9.74 -9.08 -8.36
CA ALA A 144 -9.63 -7.73 -8.90
C ALA A 144 -8.26 -7.08 -8.62
N THR A 145 -7.58 -7.42 -7.52
CA THR A 145 -6.28 -6.84 -7.13
C THR A 145 -5.07 -7.47 -7.81
N LEU A 146 -5.22 -8.64 -8.46
CA LEU A 146 -4.12 -9.36 -9.10
C LEU A 146 -4.16 -9.27 -10.64
N ASP A 147 -5.36 -9.28 -11.22
CA ASP A 147 -5.57 -9.18 -12.66
C ASP A 147 -6.88 -8.41 -12.92
N PRO A 148 -6.87 -7.22 -13.53
CA PRO A 148 -5.79 -6.59 -14.29
C PRO A 148 -4.85 -5.70 -13.47
N TYR A 149 -4.96 -5.67 -12.14
CA TYR A 149 -4.15 -4.78 -11.32
C TYR A 149 -2.67 -5.20 -11.28
N PRO A 150 -1.74 -4.27 -11.01
CA PRO A 150 -0.32 -4.60 -10.93
C PRO A 150 -0.01 -5.46 -9.70
N PRO A 151 0.70 -6.59 -9.83
CA PRO A 151 0.81 -7.60 -8.76
C PRO A 151 1.83 -7.25 -7.69
N GLY A 152 2.56 -6.13 -7.82
CA GLY A 152 3.71 -5.81 -7.00
C GLY A 152 3.40 -5.67 -5.52
N TYR A 153 2.21 -5.18 -5.15
CA TYR A 153 1.78 -5.11 -3.75
C TYR A 153 1.50 -6.49 -3.19
N ASP A 154 0.63 -7.26 -3.86
CA ASP A 154 0.21 -8.59 -3.43
C ASP A 154 1.39 -9.56 -3.39
N ALA A 155 2.31 -9.50 -4.36
CA ALA A 155 3.51 -10.31 -4.41
C ALA A 155 4.49 -9.97 -3.27
N SER A 156 4.62 -8.68 -2.94
CA SER A 156 5.43 -8.23 -1.80
C SER A 156 4.83 -8.72 -0.47
N SER A 157 3.51 -8.62 -0.33
CA SER A 157 2.78 -9.12 0.83
C SER A 157 2.84 -10.63 0.97
N ALA A 158 2.71 -11.39 -0.13
CA ALA A 158 2.81 -12.85 -0.15
C ALA A 158 4.21 -13.35 0.20
N ALA A 159 5.25 -12.67 -0.29
CA ALA A 159 6.62 -12.92 0.13
C ALA A 159 6.74 -12.73 1.66
N LEU A 160 6.29 -11.60 2.19
CA LEU A 160 6.34 -11.34 3.64
C LEU A 160 5.45 -12.29 4.45
N ALA A 161 4.34 -12.76 3.90
CA ALA A 161 3.51 -13.79 4.50
C ALA A 161 4.28 -15.10 4.70
N SER A 162 5.19 -15.44 3.79
CA SER A 162 6.08 -16.59 3.92
C SER A 162 7.05 -16.48 5.09
N LEU A 163 7.40 -15.26 5.51
CA LEU A 163 8.22 -15.01 6.71
C LEU A 163 7.35 -14.93 7.98
N ALA A 164 6.15 -14.37 7.87
CA ALA A 164 5.27 -14.11 9.00
C ALA A 164 4.36 -15.30 9.37
N GLY A 165 4.26 -16.32 8.50
CA GLY A 165 3.37 -17.47 8.67
C GLY A 165 1.89 -17.17 8.44
N SER A 166 1.54 -15.98 7.94
CA SER A 166 0.16 -15.54 7.73
C SER A 166 0.10 -14.39 6.73
N VAL A 167 -0.86 -14.46 5.81
CA VAL A 167 -1.14 -13.41 4.82
C VAL A 167 -1.49 -12.09 5.51
N GLY A 168 -2.35 -12.13 6.52
CA GLY A 168 -2.73 -10.97 7.33
C GLY A 168 -1.55 -10.27 8.01
N HIS A 169 -0.61 -11.03 8.55
CA HIS A 169 0.62 -10.47 9.11
C HIS A 169 1.55 -9.93 8.02
N GLY A 170 1.66 -10.61 6.87
CA GLY A 170 2.43 -10.16 5.71
C GLY A 170 1.97 -8.80 5.17
N LEU A 171 0.65 -8.61 5.01
CA LEU A 171 0.04 -7.34 4.58
C LEU A 171 0.29 -6.20 5.56
N ARG A 172 0.04 -6.46 6.85
CA ARG A 172 0.29 -5.50 7.94
C ARG A 172 1.74 -5.06 8.00
N LEU A 173 2.66 -6.01 7.92
CA LEU A 173 4.09 -5.74 7.86
C LEU A 173 4.46 -4.94 6.61
N TRP A 174 3.87 -5.27 5.45
CA TRP A 174 4.13 -4.52 4.22
C TRP A 174 3.61 -3.08 4.29
N GLY A 175 2.39 -2.87 4.79
CA GLY A 175 1.81 -1.55 5.05
C GLY A 175 2.68 -0.73 6.00
N LEU A 176 3.13 -1.32 7.11
CA LEU A 176 4.10 -0.73 8.04
C LEU A 176 5.36 -0.25 7.33
N ILE A 177 5.96 -1.10 6.50
CA ILE A 177 7.20 -0.78 5.79
C ILE A 177 6.98 0.35 4.79
N CYS A 178 5.88 0.33 4.04
CA CYS A 178 5.56 1.38 3.08
C CYS A 178 5.38 2.74 3.77
N ALA A 179 4.60 2.77 4.86
CA ALA A 179 4.38 3.97 5.65
C ALA A 179 5.67 4.47 6.33
N ALA A 180 6.49 3.54 6.84
CA ALA A 180 7.77 3.88 7.43
C ALA A 180 8.76 4.37 6.37
N ALA A 181 8.82 3.79 5.16
CA ALA A 181 9.75 4.19 4.11
C ALA A 181 9.40 5.54 3.46
N PHE A 182 8.16 6.02 3.61
CA PHE A 182 7.69 7.24 2.98
C PHE A 182 8.55 8.50 3.26
N PRO A 183 8.93 8.85 4.51
CA PRO A 183 9.82 9.98 4.80
C PRO A 183 11.22 9.84 4.17
N VAL A 184 11.70 8.61 4.00
CA VAL A 184 12.96 8.31 3.32
C VAL A 184 12.82 8.62 1.83
N ALA A 185 11.72 8.23 1.21
CA ALA A 185 11.40 8.55 -0.18
C ALA A 185 11.24 10.08 -0.39
N VAL A 186 10.56 10.78 0.52
CA VAL A 186 10.46 12.26 0.50
C VAL A 186 11.84 12.91 0.56
N ARG A 187 12.69 12.47 1.50
CA ARG A 187 14.07 12.98 1.61
C ARG A 187 14.86 12.70 0.34
N PHE A 188 14.77 11.50 -0.21
CA PHE A 188 15.48 11.12 -1.43
C PHE A 188 15.03 11.97 -2.63
N PHE A 189 13.72 12.14 -2.82
CA PHE A 189 13.15 12.98 -3.87
C PHE A 189 13.58 14.44 -3.73
N ALA A 190 13.45 15.02 -2.52
CA ALA A 190 13.89 16.38 -2.22
C ALA A 190 15.38 16.58 -2.56
N ARG A 191 16.19 15.54 -2.33
CA ARG A 191 17.61 15.60 -2.64
C ARG A 191 17.89 15.50 -4.14
N GLY A 192 17.12 14.69 -4.87
CA GLY A 192 17.09 14.68 -6.34
C GLY A 192 16.73 16.04 -6.95
N MET A 193 15.87 16.82 -6.27
CA MET A 193 15.54 18.20 -6.65
C MET A 193 16.65 19.23 -6.36
N GLY A 194 17.77 18.82 -5.76
CA GLY A 194 18.92 19.68 -5.49
C GLY A 194 18.86 20.45 -4.16
N LEU A 195 17.95 20.12 -3.24
CA LEU A 195 18.02 20.60 -1.85
C LEU A 195 19.33 20.13 -1.21
N SER A 196 19.88 20.81 -0.20
CA SER A 196 21.08 20.32 0.52
C SER A 196 20.77 19.10 1.39
N GLU A 197 21.80 18.40 1.90
CA GLU A 197 21.60 17.32 2.88
C GLU A 197 20.71 17.76 4.05
N ARG A 198 21.03 18.91 4.65
CA ARG A 198 20.26 19.47 5.76
C ARG A 198 18.79 19.69 5.40
N SER A 199 18.49 20.35 4.27
CA SER A 199 17.09 20.63 3.90
C SER A 199 16.34 19.39 3.46
N SER A 200 16.98 18.43 2.79
CA SER A 200 16.34 17.16 2.45
C SER A 200 16.01 16.34 3.71
N ALA A 201 16.90 16.33 4.71
CA ALA A 201 16.64 15.69 5.99
C ALA A 201 15.46 16.36 6.70
N LEU A 202 15.42 17.70 6.74
CA LEU A 202 14.29 18.45 7.30
C LEU A 202 12.98 18.16 6.55
N ALA A 203 12.98 18.08 5.23
CA ALA A 203 11.77 17.73 4.47
C ALA A 203 11.25 16.33 4.87
N GLY A 204 12.15 15.36 5.02
CA GLY A 204 11.81 14.04 5.56
C GLY A 204 11.21 14.12 6.97
N CYS A 205 11.84 14.87 7.89
CA CYS A 205 11.30 15.07 9.25
C CYS A 205 9.89 15.68 9.22
N ILE A 206 9.71 16.76 8.46
CA ILE A 206 8.44 17.49 8.39
C ILE A 206 7.37 16.57 7.81
N SER A 207 7.70 15.74 6.82
CA SER A 207 6.72 14.79 6.27
C SER A 207 6.17 13.84 7.32
N VAL A 208 6.96 13.33 8.28
CA VAL A 208 6.45 12.50 9.39
C VAL A 208 5.39 13.24 10.21
N LEU A 209 5.57 14.55 10.37
CA LEU A 209 4.72 15.37 11.22
C LEU A 209 3.41 15.79 10.54
N LEU A 210 3.31 15.71 9.21
CA LEU A 210 2.10 16.14 8.51
C LEU A 210 0.97 15.10 8.67
N PRO A 211 -0.27 15.53 8.99
CA PRO A 211 -1.41 14.61 9.10
C PRO A 211 -1.69 13.79 7.82
N PRO A 212 -1.55 14.33 6.59
CA PRO A 212 -1.79 13.58 5.35
C PRO A 212 -0.71 12.56 4.98
N SER A 213 0.37 12.48 5.76
CA SER A 213 1.40 11.49 5.49
C SER A 213 0.90 10.09 5.86
N PRO A 214 1.31 9.05 5.12
CA PRO A 214 0.73 7.73 5.28
C PRO A 214 0.80 7.17 6.70
N THR A 215 -0.20 6.37 7.02
CA THR A 215 -0.39 5.59 8.25
C THR A 215 -0.15 4.11 7.95
N HIS A 216 -0.20 3.25 8.97
CA HIS A 216 0.18 1.84 8.87
C HIS A 216 -0.74 0.94 8.02
N PHE A 217 -1.83 1.46 7.48
CA PHE A 217 -2.82 0.67 6.73
C PHE A 217 -2.18 -0.07 5.56
N ALA A 218 -2.54 -1.34 5.44
CA ALA A 218 -2.09 -2.23 4.38
C ALA A 218 -2.76 -1.85 3.06
N TRP A 219 -2.24 -0.79 2.43
CA TRP A 219 -2.83 -0.27 1.20
C TRP A 219 -1.82 0.03 0.09
N THR A 220 -2.22 -0.28 -1.13
CA THR A 220 -1.45 -0.15 -2.37
C THR A 220 -1.00 1.28 -2.64
N HIS A 221 -1.86 2.29 -2.48
CA HIS A 221 -1.48 3.66 -2.80
C HIS A 221 -0.44 4.24 -1.83
N THR A 222 -0.40 3.79 -0.57
CA THR A 222 0.67 4.19 0.37
C THR A 222 2.04 3.80 -0.18
N MET A 223 2.13 2.58 -0.71
CA MET A 223 3.31 2.09 -1.42
C MET A 223 3.53 2.88 -2.73
N GLY A 224 2.50 3.04 -3.56
CA GLY A 224 2.56 3.71 -4.85
C GLY A 224 3.13 5.12 -4.77
N ILE A 225 2.70 5.94 -3.80
CA ILE A 225 3.27 7.29 -3.59
C ILE A 225 4.75 7.21 -3.18
N GLY A 226 5.11 6.32 -2.24
CA GLY A 226 6.50 6.14 -1.83
C GLY A 226 7.42 5.69 -2.96
N LEU A 227 6.93 4.78 -3.82
CA LEU A 227 7.60 4.32 -5.03
C LEU A 227 7.72 5.44 -6.07
N ALA A 228 6.66 6.24 -6.28
CA ALA A 228 6.66 7.38 -7.18
C ALA A 228 7.74 8.41 -6.80
N LEU A 229 7.85 8.74 -5.51
CA LEU A 229 8.89 9.64 -5.01
C LEU A 229 10.30 9.03 -5.16
N SER A 230 10.44 7.73 -4.91
CA SER A 230 11.71 7.03 -5.06
C SER A 230 12.15 6.99 -6.53
N ALA A 231 11.24 6.67 -7.45
CA ALA A 231 11.47 6.69 -8.89
C ALA A 231 11.80 8.10 -9.39
N ALA A 232 11.06 9.11 -8.96
CA ALA A 232 11.31 10.51 -9.33
C ALA A 232 12.66 11.02 -8.82
N GLY A 233 13.02 10.67 -7.57
CA GLY A 233 14.33 10.97 -7.00
C GLY A 233 15.46 10.29 -7.78
N GLY A 234 15.30 9.01 -8.10
CA GLY A 234 16.24 8.24 -8.91
C GLY A 234 16.40 8.82 -10.31
N ALA A 235 15.31 9.15 -10.99
CA ALA A 235 15.31 9.77 -12.31
C ALA A 235 16.03 11.14 -12.29
N ALA A 236 15.73 11.99 -11.30
CA ALA A 236 16.42 13.27 -11.13
C ALA A 236 17.95 13.09 -10.96
N MET A 237 18.37 12.06 -10.22
CA MET A 237 19.78 11.71 -10.08
C MET A 237 20.39 11.13 -11.37
N ALA A 238 19.66 10.33 -12.14
CA ALA A 238 20.09 9.77 -13.43
C ALA A 238 20.35 10.85 -14.49
N LEU A 239 19.54 11.91 -14.47
CA LEU A 239 19.74 13.08 -15.33
C LEU A 239 21.03 13.82 -15.01
N GLN A 240 21.48 13.80 -13.75
CA GLN A 240 22.74 14.42 -13.34
C GLN A 240 23.93 13.48 -13.54
N HIS A 241 23.72 12.18 -13.32
CA HIS A 241 24.78 11.19 -13.27
C HIS A 241 24.34 9.89 -13.94
N ARG A 242 25.00 9.52 -15.06
CA ARG A 242 24.73 8.28 -15.84
C ARG A 242 24.64 7.01 -15.00
N LYS A 243 25.38 6.97 -13.89
CA LYS A 243 25.47 5.83 -12.99
C LYS A 243 24.15 5.52 -12.25
N TRP A 244 23.23 6.49 -12.21
CA TRP A 244 21.91 6.32 -11.59
C TRP A 244 20.83 5.81 -12.55
N MET A 245 21.13 5.57 -13.84
CA MET A 245 20.12 5.12 -14.82
C MET A 245 19.52 3.76 -14.43
N LEU A 246 20.35 2.78 -14.04
CA LEU A 246 19.85 1.47 -13.63
C LEU A 246 18.99 1.53 -12.35
N PRO A 247 19.45 2.13 -11.22
CA PRO A 247 18.60 2.32 -10.05
C PRO A 247 17.29 3.04 -10.35
N ALA A 248 17.32 4.07 -11.20
CA ALA A 248 16.13 4.82 -11.58
C ALA A 248 15.15 3.98 -12.42
N GLY A 249 15.67 3.22 -13.39
CA GLY A 249 14.86 2.33 -14.21
C GLY A 249 14.19 1.22 -13.40
N LEU A 250 14.92 0.64 -12.45
CA LEU A 250 14.37 -0.38 -11.54
C LEU A 250 13.35 0.22 -10.57
N ALA A 251 13.58 1.43 -10.05
CA ALA A 251 12.59 2.09 -9.20
C ALA A 251 11.30 2.41 -9.97
N LEU A 252 11.42 2.81 -11.24
CA LEU A 252 10.27 3.05 -12.11
C LEU A 252 9.56 1.74 -12.50
N ALA A 253 10.30 0.64 -12.70
CA ALA A 253 9.72 -0.69 -12.90
C ALA A 253 8.92 -1.14 -11.67
N GLY A 254 9.49 -0.95 -10.47
CA GLY A 254 8.82 -1.22 -9.21
C GLY A 254 7.51 -0.48 -9.11
N LEU A 255 7.50 0.82 -9.40
CA LEU A 255 6.27 1.63 -9.47
C LEU A 255 5.27 1.08 -10.50
N GLY A 256 5.72 0.79 -11.72
CA GLY A 256 4.85 0.27 -12.79
C GLY A 256 4.20 -1.07 -12.46
N LEU A 257 4.93 -1.95 -11.79
CA LEU A 257 4.46 -3.27 -11.33
C LEU A 257 3.59 -3.20 -10.08
N SER A 258 3.52 -2.06 -9.40
CA SER A 258 2.89 -1.92 -8.10
C SER A 258 1.66 -1.01 -8.10
N ALA A 259 1.68 0.06 -8.90
CA ALA A 259 0.63 1.07 -8.95
C ALA A 259 0.70 1.84 -10.28
N THR A 260 0.14 1.28 -11.36
CA THR A 260 0.25 1.87 -12.71
C THR A 260 -0.43 3.24 -12.81
N SER A 261 -1.55 3.45 -12.11
CA SER A 261 -2.18 4.78 -12.02
C SER A 261 -1.23 5.80 -11.38
N ASP A 262 -0.59 5.45 -10.26
CA ASP A 262 0.43 6.29 -9.62
C ASP A 262 1.67 6.47 -10.50
N ALA A 263 2.01 5.49 -11.33
CA ALA A 263 3.08 5.60 -12.33
C ALA A 263 2.75 6.66 -13.40
N LEU A 264 1.50 6.67 -13.89
CA LEU A 264 1.01 7.68 -14.83
C LEU A 264 0.96 9.06 -14.18
N TYR A 265 0.48 9.18 -12.95
CA TYR A 265 0.48 10.44 -12.20
C TYR A 265 1.91 10.93 -11.94
N ALA A 266 2.82 10.05 -11.53
CA ALA A 266 4.23 10.38 -11.37
C ALA A 266 4.81 10.87 -12.70
N LEU A 267 4.56 10.16 -13.80
CA LEU A 267 5.03 10.57 -15.11
C LEU A 267 4.49 11.96 -15.48
N ALA A 268 3.21 12.23 -15.29
CA ALA A 268 2.59 13.52 -15.59
C ALA A 268 3.13 14.65 -14.70
N LEU A 269 3.22 14.43 -13.39
CA LEU A 269 3.73 15.39 -12.42
C LEU A 269 5.22 15.68 -12.66
N PHE A 270 5.99 14.69 -13.09
CA PHE A 270 7.44 14.84 -13.29
C PHE A 270 7.85 15.07 -14.74
N ALA A 271 6.91 15.00 -15.71
CA ALA A 271 7.15 15.25 -17.13
C ALA A 271 7.85 16.58 -17.40
N PRO A 272 7.51 17.71 -16.75
CA PRO A 272 8.21 18.98 -17.00
C PRO A 272 9.69 18.95 -16.56
N ALA A 273 10.02 18.18 -15.52
CA ALA A 273 11.40 17.97 -15.08
C ALA A 273 12.17 17.09 -16.08
N VAL A 274 11.52 16.06 -16.63
CA VAL A 274 12.05 15.20 -17.69
C VAL A 274 12.25 15.99 -18.99
N TRP A 275 11.27 16.79 -19.41
CA TRP A 275 11.31 17.65 -20.59
C TRP A 275 12.46 18.65 -20.53
N ARG A 276 12.63 19.34 -19.40
CA ARG A 276 13.75 20.26 -19.20
C ARG A 276 15.10 19.55 -19.31
N ALA A 277 15.17 18.28 -18.94
CA ALA A 277 16.39 17.49 -19.10
C ALA A 277 16.61 17.03 -20.55
N ALA A 278 15.53 16.75 -21.29
CA ALA A 278 15.58 16.45 -22.71
C ALA A 278 16.17 17.62 -23.53
N GLY A 279 15.79 18.86 -23.21
CA GLY A 279 16.37 20.07 -23.82
C GLY A 279 17.87 20.29 -23.55
N GLY A 280 18.50 19.49 -22.68
CA GLY A 280 19.93 19.52 -22.39
C GLY A 280 20.73 18.33 -22.94
N GLY A 281 20.23 17.62 -23.96
CA GLY A 281 20.91 16.47 -24.59
C GLY A 281 20.90 15.19 -23.73
N LYS A 282 20.05 15.12 -22.70
CA LYS A 282 19.96 13.96 -21.78
C LYS A 282 18.87 12.96 -22.16
N LEU A 283 18.23 13.14 -23.31
CA LEU A 283 17.18 12.26 -23.82
C LEU A 283 17.59 10.78 -23.86
N PRO A 284 18.81 10.39 -24.29
CA PRO A 284 19.22 8.98 -24.27
C PRO A 284 19.21 8.36 -22.88
N ARG A 285 19.49 9.14 -21.83
CA ARG A 285 19.46 8.65 -20.44
C ARG A 285 18.03 8.41 -19.97
N ALA A 286 17.12 9.33 -20.29
CA ALA A 286 15.70 9.17 -19.99
C ALA A 286 15.11 7.97 -20.74
N ALA A 287 15.43 7.82 -22.03
CA ALA A 287 15.03 6.68 -22.85
C ALA A 287 15.56 5.36 -22.28
N LEU A 288 16.80 5.31 -21.80
CA LEU A 288 17.34 4.11 -21.17
C LEU A 288 16.66 3.77 -19.84
N VAL A 289 16.38 4.77 -18.99
CA VAL A 289 15.63 4.58 -17.73
C VAL A 289 14.25 3.99 -18.03
N LEU A 290 13.54 4.57 -19.00
CA LEU A 290 12.23 4.08 -19.46
C LEU A 290 12.33 2.68 -20.08
N GLY A 291 13.35 2.43 -20.90
CA GLY A 291 13.59 1.14 -21.53
C GLY A 291 13.84 0.03 -20.50
N ILE A 292 14.60 0.30 -19.44
CA ILE A 292 14.78 -0.63 -18.32
C ILE A 292 13.45 -0.89 -17.62
N ALA A 293 12.67 0.16 -17.33
CA ALA A 293 11.38 0.02 -16.67
C ALA A 293 10.41 -0.83 -17.49
N LEU A 294 10.28 -0.50 -18.79
CA LEU A 294 9.43 -1.25 -19.73
C LEU A 294 9.88 -2.69 -19.87
N LEU A 295 11.19 -2.95 -19.98
CA LEU A 295 11.70 -4.32 -20.11
C LEU A 295 11.34 -5.19 -18.90
N VAL A 296 11.47 -4.65 -17.69
CA VAL A 296 11.15 -5.37 -16.45
C VAL A 296 9.65 -5.56 -16.27
N SER A 297 8.84 -4.56 -16.65
CA SER A 297 7.38 -4.61 -16.54
C SER A 297 6.69 -5.29 -17.73
N ALA A 298 7.40 -5.54 -18.84
CA ALA A 298 6.84 -6.04 -20.09
C ALA A 298 6.02 -7.34 -19.95
N PRO A 299 6.46 -8.38 -19.20
CA PRO A 299 5.68 -9.61 -19.09
C PRO A 299 4.26 -9.37 -18.56
N TRP A 300 4.13 -8.56 -17.50
CA TRP A 300 2.82 -8.19 -16.96
C TRP A 300 2.05 -7.26 -17.89
N ILE A 301 2.68 -6.25 -18.49
CA ILE A 301 2.02 -5.34 -19.45
C ILE A 301 1.44 -6.13 -20.64
N VAL A 302 2.21 -7.08 -21.18
CA VAL A 302 1.78 -7.93 -22.30
C VAL A 302 0.63 -8.84 -21.87
N HIS A 303 0.70 -9.44 -20.68
CA HIS A 303 -0.39 -10.27 -20.14
C HIS A 303 -1.70 -9.48 -20.03
N VAL A 304 -1.67 -8.34 -19.34
CA VAL A 304 -2.86 -7.48 -19.17
C VAL A 304 -3.34 -6.96 -20.53
N GLY A 305 -2.42 -6.58 -21.43
CA GLY A 305 -2.75 -6.14 -22.78
C GLY A 305 -3.48 -7.20 -23.61
N LYS A 306 -3.05 -8.47 -23.53
CA LYS A 306 -3.75 -9.60 -24.18
C LYS A 306 -5.14 -9.80 -23.60
N ARG A 307 -5.27 -9.83 -22.27
CA ARG A 307 -6.56 -9.94 -21.59
C ARG A 307 -7.51 -8.81 -21.96
N PHE A 308 -7.01 -7.58 -22.03
CA PHE A 308 -7.78 -6.42 -22.47
C PHE A 308 -8.26 -6.54 -23.91
N ALA A 309 -7.41 -7.04 -24.81
CA ALA A 309 -7.77 -7.31 -26.20
C ALA A 309 -8.82 -8.42 -26.34
N GLU A 310 -8.74 -9.47 -25.51
CA GLU A 310 -9.65 -10.62 -25.52
C GLU A 310 -11.03 -10.30 -24.91
N ALA A 311 -11.08 -9.59 -23.78
CA ALA A 311 -12.35 -9.29 -23.10
C ALA A 311 -13.07 -8.07 -23.71
N GLY A 312 -12.33 -7.17 -24.37
CA GLY A 312 -12.83 -5.89 -24.85
C GLY A 312 -12.88 -4.82 -23.75
N PRO A 313 -12.82 -3.52 -24.10
CA PRO A 313 -12.64 -2.41 -23.16
C PRO A 313 -13.80 -2.21 -22.17
N LEU A 314 -15.00 -2.72 -22.48
CA LEU A 314 -16.21 -2.54 -21.66
C LEU A 314 -16.43 -3.63 -20.60
N LYS A 315 -15.76 -4.79 -20.68
CA LYS A 315 -15.94 -5.89 -19.71
C LYS A 315 -15.02 -5.82 -18.48
N PHE A 316 -14.13 -4.82 -18.44
CA PHE A 316 -13.22 -4.58 -17.32
C PHE A 316 -13.74 -3.53 -16.33
N THR A 317 -14.95 -3.00 -16.52
CA THR A 317 -15.59 -2.19 -15.49
C THR A 317 -16.01 -3.10 -14.32
N ARG A 318 -15.79 -2.61 -13.10
CA ARG A 318 -16.00 -3.30 -11.81
C ARG A 318 -17.39 -3.95 -11.65
N ASP A 319 -18.35 -3.56 -12.48
CA ASP A 319 -19.74 -4.04 -12.51
C ASP A 319 -19.91 -5.45 -13.10
N ASP A 320 -18.99 -5.96 -13.94
CA ASP A 320 -19.10 -7.34 -14.46
C ASP A 320 -18.39 -8.36 -13.51
N THR A 321 -17.49 -7.90 -12.63
CA THR A 321 -16.76 -8.74 -11.65
C THR A 321 -17.40 -8.74 -10.26
N ARG A 322 -18.04 -7.64 -9.84
CA ARG A 322 -18.94 -7.67 -8.67
C ARG A 322 -20.31 -8.16 -9.11
N ILE A 323 -20.49 -9.47 -9.03
CA ILE A 323 -21.80 -10.03 -8.71
C ILE A 323 -22.82 -9.90 -9.87
N ARG A 324 -22.75 -10.82 -10.83
CA ARG A 324 -23.95 -11.34 -11.55
C ARG A 324 -24.84 -12.19 -10.61
N GLY A 325 -24.98 -11.76 -9.38
CA GLY A 325 -25.81 -12.38 -8.34
C GLY A 325 -26.73 -11.33 -7.71
N HIS A 326 -27.89 -11.11 -8.31
CA HIS A 326 -29.09 -10.56 -7.66
C HIS A 326 -29.24 -9.06 -7.39
N TYR A 327 -28.41 -8.18 -7.95
CA TYR A 327 -28.96 -6.87 -8.30
C TYR A 327 -29.30 -6.91 -9.79
N ASP A 328 -30.59 -7.09 -10.08
CA ASP A 328 -31.19 -6.56 -11.32
C ASP A 328 -31.05 -5.03 -11.26
N VAL A 329 -29.82 -4.51 -11.31
CA VAL A 329 -29.58 -3.18 -11.80
C VAL A 329 -29.83 -3.32 -13.28
N PRO A 330 -30.89 -2.70 -13.83
CA PRO A 330 -31.09 -2.71 -15.26
C PRO A 330 -29.78 -2.30 -15.96
N PRO A 331 -29.49 -2.76 -17.18
CA PRO A 331 -28.36 -2.27 -18.00
C PRO A 331 -28.53 -0.80 -18.42
N GLU A 332 -29.15 0.01 -17.57
CA GLU A 332 -29.59 1.35 -17.82
C GLU A 332 -28.44 2.33 -17.66
N THR A 333 -28.18 2.95 -18.80
CA THR A 333 -27.31 4.09 -19.07
C THR A 333 -25.81 3.78 -18.90
N PRO A 334 -25.00 3.99 -19.96
CA PRO A 334 -23.56 4.12 -19.78
C PRO A 334 -23.37 5.21 -18.75
N ARG A 335 -23.00 4.82 -17.52
CA ARG A 335 -22.67 5.79 -16.49
C ARG A 335 -21.52 6.59 -17.08
N PRO A 336 -21.69 7.90 -17.31
CA PRO A 336 -20.61 8.69 -17.85
C PRO A 336 -19.40 8.47 -16.93
N TRP A 337 -18.22 8.26 -17.50
CA TRP A 337 -16.96 7.95 -16.80
C TRP A 337 -16.50 9.07 -15.84
N TYR A 338 -17.40 9.98 -15.50
CA TYR A 338 -17.15 11.31 -15.01
C TYR A 338 -17.73 11.60 -13.64
N LYS A 339 -18.65 10.77 -13.09
CA LYS A 339 -19.22 10.97 -11.75
C LYS A 339 -19.77 9.68 -11.13
N GLU A 340 -18.91 8.72 -10.81
CA GLU A 340 -19.29 7.81 -9.72
C GLU A 340 -18.95 8.53 -8.42
N HIS A 341 -19.98 9.05 -7.73
CA HIS A 341 -19.82 9.55 -6.36
C HIS A 341 -19.43 8.39 -5.44
N ARG A 342 -18.15 8.02 -5.44
CA ARG A 342 -17.57 7.02 -4.55
C ARG A 342 -17.50 7.63 -3.16
N GLY A 343 -18.54 7.37 -2.36
CA GLY A 343 -18.62 7.29 -0.88
C GLY A 343 -18.02 8.38 0.02
N ASN A 344 -16.92 9.04 -0.33
CA ASN A 344 -16.16 9.96 0.51
C ASN A 344 -15.67 11.22 -0.25
N ALA A 345 -15.96 11.27 -1.55
CA ALA A 345 -15.78 12.40 -2.45
C ALA A 345 -16.66 13.59 -2.02
N ARG A 346 -16.09 14.56 -1.30
CA ARG A 346 -16.76 15.83 -1.02
C ARG A 346 -15.82 17.02 -1.25
N PRO A 347 -16.36 18.18 -1.64
CA PRO A 347 -15.59 19.40 -1.68
C PRO A 347 -15.02 19.74 -0.29
N TYR A 348 -13.73 20.09 -0.22
CA TYR A 348 -13.10 20.47 1.05
C TYR A 348 -13.30 21.95 1.35
N GLY A 349 -13.66 22.24 2.61
CA GLY A 349 -13.74 23.59 3.16
C GLY A 349 -12.36 24.20 3.41
N ALA A 350 -12.27 25.53 3.50
CA ALA A 350 -11.02 26.22 3.82
C ALA A 350 -10.50 25.82 5.22
N ASP A 351 -11.41 25.59 6.17
CA ASP A 351 -11.09 25.11 7.51
C ASP A 351 -10.32 23.77 7.46
N GLU A 352 -10.55 22.93 6.46
CA GLU A 352 -9.88 21.63 6.30
C GLU A 352 -8.48 21.73 5.73
N PHE A 353 -8.12 22.87 5.14
CA PHE A 353 -6.74 23.14 4.81
C PHE A 353 -5.99 23.53 6.06
N PHE A 354 -6.55 24.42 6.89
CA PHE A 354 -5.80 25.07 7.96
C PHE A 354 -5.91 24.39 9.32
N LEU A 355 -7.02 23.69 9.58
CA LEU A 355 -7.30 23.01 10.84
C LEU A 355 -7.21 21.50 10.62
N PRO A 356 -6.35 20.82 11.39
CA PRO A 356 -6.31 19.37 11.33
C PRO A 356 -7.60 18.77 11.91
N ARG A 357 -8.10 17.71 11.28
CA ARG A 357 -9.34 17.04 11.67
C ARG A 357 -9.04 15.89 12.63
N TRP A 358 -9.73 15.89 13.77
CA TRP A 358 -9.70 14.78 14.73
C TRP A 358 -10.29 13.49 14.16
N LYS A 359 -11.28 13.61 13.27
CA LYS A 359 -11.81 12.51 12.46
C LYS A 359 -11.23 12.65 11.06
N ASN A 360 -10.02 12.15 10.87
CA ASN A 360 -9.44 11.99 9.55
C ASN A 360 -9.82 10.63 9.00
N ASN A 361 -10.15 10.51 7.71
CA ASN A 361 -10.28 9.20 7.08
C ASN A 361 -8.87 8.79 6.61
N PHE A 362 -8.41 7.58 6.89
CA PHE A 362 -7.12 7.13 6.37
C PHE A 362 -7.13 7.12 4.82
N ASN A 363 -8.30 6.94 4.19
CA ASN A 363 -8.49 7.03 2.75
C ASN A 363 -8.37 8.45 2.20
N ILE A 364 -8.67 9.46 3.01
CA ILE A 364 -8.55 10.86 2.64
C ILE A 364 -8.03 11.62 3.85
N PRO A 365 -6.71 11.56 4.11
CA PRO A 365 -6.18 12.24 5.26
C PRO A 365 -6.09 13.74 4.91
N VAL A 366 -7.03 14.54 5.41
CA VAL A 366 -7.14 15.98 5.23
C VAL A 366 -6.36 16.74 6.31
N GLY A 367 -6.10 18.03 6.07
CA GLY A 367 -5.51 18.92 7.07
C GLY A 367 -4.02 19.14 6.87
N LEU A 368 -3.64 20.34 6.44
CA LEU A 368 -2.26 20.83 6.47
C LEU A 368 -2.20 22.00 7.45
N PRO A 369 -1.86 21.76 8.72
CA PRO A 369 -1.89 22.80 9.75
C PRO A 369 -1.36 24.13 9.20
N ALA A 370 -2.06 25.25 9.42
CA ALA A 370 -1.65 26.54 8.84
C ALA A 370 -0.16 26.85 9.07
N ALA A 371 0.36 26.40 10.22
CA ALA A 371 1.77 26.45 10.60
C ALA A 371 2.72 25.75 9.59
N ALA A 372 2.30 24.69 8.91
CA ALA A 372 3.05 24.04 7.83
C ALA A 372 2.69 24.60 6.45
N PHE A 373 1.41 24.90 6.19
CA PHE A 373 0.98 25.34 4.86
C PHE A 373 1.53 26.72 4.47
N LEU A 374 1.53 27.70 5.40
CA LEU A 374 2.03 29.05 5.11
C LEU A 374 3.55 29.08 4.86
N PRO A 375 4.40 28.42 5.67
CA PRO A 375 5.81 28.27 5.35
C PRO A 375 6.07 27.50 4.06
N ALA A 376 5.23 26.54 3.70
CA ALA A 376 5.34 25.85 2.41
C ALA A 376 5.15 26.82 1.23
N LEU A 377 4.11 27.65 1.26
CA LEU A 377 3.87 28.71 0.27
C LEU A 377 5.04 29.70 0.21
N ALA A 378 5.47 30.22 1.36
CA ALA A 378 6.60 31.13 1.43
C ALA A 378 7.88 30.48 0.89
N GLY A 379 8.13 29.22 1.21
CA GLY A 379 9.25 28.43 0.70
C GLY A 379 9.22 28.28 -0.82
N CYS A 380 8.06 27.97 -1.39
CA CYS A 380 7.87 27.87 -2.84
C CYS A 380 8.17 29.21 -3.54
N LEU A 381 7.69 30.33 -2.97
CA LEU A 381 7.96 31.67 -3.50
C LEU A 381 9.45 32.03 -3.41
N LEU A 382 10.11 31.73 -2.30
CA LEU A 382 11.55 31.95 -2.12
C LEU A 382 12.39 31.11 -3.09
N TRP A 383 11.99 29.85 -3.30
CA TRP A 383 12.64 28.96 -4.26
C TRP A 383 12.52 29.52 -5.68
N TRP A 384 11.31 29.95 -6.07
CA TRP A 384 11.05 30.57 -7.36
C TRP A 384 11.87 31.84 -7.58
N ARG A 385 11.89 32.76 -6.60
CA ARG A 385 12.66 34.02 -6.68
C ARG A 385 14.15 33.79 -6.93
N ARG A 386 14.71 32.68 -6.46
CA ARG A 386 16.12 32.33 -6.68
C ARG A 386 16.41 31.70 -8.04
N LYS A 387 15.45 31.71 -8.97
CA LYS A 387 15.52 31.10 -10.31
C LYS A 387 15.93 29.63 -10.29
N ARG A 388 15.87 28.98 -9.13
CA ARG A 388 16.05 27.54 -9.00
C ARG A 388 14.64 26.97 -9.16
N VAL A 389 14.37 26.37 -10.32
CA VAL A 389 13.24 25.46 -10.59
C VAL A 389 11.86 25.93 -10.06
N ALA A 390 11.10 26.69 -10.86
CA ALA A 390 9.72 27.10 -10.53
C ALA A 390 8.72 25.93 -10.32
N TRP A 391 9.11 24.70 -10.66
CA TRP A 391 8.24 23.53 -10.64
C TRP A 391 7.69 23.17 -9.25
N LEU A 392 8.40 23.46 -8.15
CA LEU A 392 7.84 23.16 -6.82
C LEU A 392 6.56 23.98 -6.54
N GLY A 393 6.55 25.26 -6.91
CA GLY A 393 5.36 26.09 -6.80
C GLY A 393 4.23 25.63 -7.73
N VAL A 394 4.57 25.24 -8.96
CA VAL A 394 3.61 24.67 -9.93
C VAL A 394 3.02 23.38 -9.41
N LEU A 395 3.83 22.44 -8.92
CA LEU A 395 3.38 21.16 -8.37
C LEU A 395 2.47 21.36 -7.16
N MET A 396 2.82 22.29 -6.28
CA MET A 396 1.98 22.61 -5.13
C MET A 396 0.64 23.24 -5.56
N ALA A 397 0.65 24.13 -6.55
CA ALA A 397 -0.58 24.70 -7.11
C ALA A 397 -1.46 23.63 -7.79
N VAL A 398 -0.85 22.73 -8.57
CA VAL A 398 -1.55 21.60 -9.19
C VAL A 398 -2.15 20.69 -8.11
N MET A 399 -1.44 20.41 -7.02
CA MET A 399 -1.98 19.60 -5.91
C MET A 399 -3.07 20.32 -5.12
N LEU A 400 -3.02 21.65 -4.99
CA LEU A 400 -4.11 22.43 -4.39
C LEU A 400 -5.39 22.36 -5.21
N VAL A 401 -5.26 22.45 -6.53
CA VAL A 401 -6.37 22.23 -7.47
C VAL A 401 -6.84 20.78 -7.39
N ALA A 402 -5.91 19.81 -7.31
CA ALA A 402 -6.21 18.39 -7.27
C ALA A 402 -7.00 17.96 -6.04
N VAL A 403 -6.67 18.54 -4.88
CA VAL A 403 -7.44 18.34 -3.65
C VAL A 403 -8.89 18.80 -3.83
N GLN A 404 -9.14 19.80 -4.66
CA GLN A 404 -10.48 20.28 -4.98
C GLN A 404 -11.10 19.56 -6.20
N GLY A 405 -10.58 18.38 -6.57
CA GLY A 405 -11.01 17.59 -7.72
C GLY A 405 -12.52 17.42 -7.86
N GLU A 406 -13.21 17.23 -6.73
CA GLU A 406 -14.68 17.10 -6.66
C GLU A 406 -15.46 18.32 -7.16
N ARG A 407 -14.84 19.50 -7.13
CA ARG A 407 -15.45 20.73 -7.67
C ARG A 407 -15.14 20.93 -9.14
N LEU A 408 -14.21 20.15 -9.69
CA LEU A 408 -13.76 20.29 -11.06
C LEU A 408 -14.67 19.45 -11.96
N PRO A 409 -14.90 19.91 -13.21
CA PRO A 409 -15.77 19.19 -14.13
C PRO A 409 -15.24 17.81 -14.50
N ALA A 410 -14.00 17.48 -14.15
CA ALA A 410 -13.37 16.20 -14.42
C ALA A 410 -12.61 15.63 -13.20
N GLU A 411 -12.92 14.39 -12.84
CA GLU A 411 -12.28 13.62 -11.75
C GLU A 411 -10.90 13.07 -12.15
N TYR A 412 -10.05 13.88 -12.81
CA TYR A 412 -8.71 13.41 -13.25
C TYR A 412 -7.65 13.43 -12.14
N PHE A 413 -8.01 13.79 -10.92
CA PHE A 413 -7.04 14.02 -9.87
C PHE A 413 -6.76 12.75 -9.06
N PRO A 414 -5.50 12.54 -8.65
CA PRO A 414 -5.12 11.34 -7.94
C PRO A 414 -5.92 11.23 -6.66
N HIS A 415 -6.51 10.04 -6.46
CA HIS A 415 -7.01 9.63 -5.17
C HIS A 415 -5.88 9.86 -4.13
N ARG A 416 -6.16 10.60 -3.06
CA ARG A 416 -5.16 11.11 -2.08
C ARG A 416 -4.24 12.25 -2.55
N ALA A 417 -4.74 13.17 -3.37
CA ALA A 417 -4.07 14.45 -3.65
C ALA A 417 -3.51 15.16 -2.40
N TRP A 418 -4.15 15.01 -1.24
CA TRP A 418 -3.67 15.51 0.06
C TRP A 418 -2.29 14.98 0.47
N THR A 419 -2.00 13.70 0.24
CA THR A 419 -0.70 13.11 0.58
C THR A 419 0.40 13.68 -0.31
N TYR A 420 0.14 13.84 -1.62
CA TYR A 420 1.07 14.52 -2.52
C TYR A 420 1.27 16.00 -2.11
N LEU A 421 0.19 16.70 -1.76
CA LEU A 421 0.26 18.07 -1.26
C LEU A 421 1.12 18.17 0.02
N ALA A 422 1.03 17.19 0.92
CA ALA A 422 1.89 17.12 2.10
C ALA A 422 3.37 16.93 1.74
N VAL A 423 3.71 16.12 0.73
CA VAL A 423 5.10 16.00 0.24
C VAL A 423 5.65 17.35 -0.19
N PHE A 424 4.93 18.06 -1.07
CA PHE A 424 5.39 19.37 -1.56
C PHE A 424 5.39 20.42 -0.45
N SER A 425 4.45 20.34 0.48
CA SER A 425 4.42 21.20 1.66
C SER A 425 5.65 20.98 2.55
N ALA A 426 6.03 19.72 2.81
CA ALA A 426 7.22 19.39 3.59
C ALA A 426 8.51 19.93 2.94
N ILE A 427 8.62 19.81 1.61
CA ILE A 427 9.75 20.38 0.85
C ILE A 427 9.73 21.91 0.94
N GLY A 428 8.58 22.55 0.70
CA GLY A 428 8.41 24.00 0.81
C GLY A 428 8.81 24.53 2.19
N CYS A 429 8.37 23.87 3.27
CA CYS A 429 8.78 24.23 4.63
C CYS A 429 10.29 24.12 4.83
N ALA A 430 10.92 23.03 4.39
CA ALA A 430 12.37 22.86 4.51
C ALA A 430 13.18 23.91 3.74
N VAL A 431 12.62 24.38 2.62
CA VAL A 431 13.14 25.48 1.82
C VAL A 431 13.02 26.80 2.58
N PHE A 432 11.83 27.10 3.10
CA PHE A 432 11.59 28.30 3.90
C PHE A 432 12.53 28.35 5.10
N LEU A 433 12.69 27.26 5.85
CA LEU A 433 13.59 27.18 6.99
C LEU A 433 15.06 27.40 6.63
N ARG A 434 15.47 27.09 5.39
CA ARG A 434 16.84 27.32 4.93
C ARG A 434 17.08 28.76 4.46
N TYR A 435 16.08 29.34 3.82
CA TYR A 435 16.25 30.50 2.95
C TYR A 435 15.41 31.71 3.32
N GLY A 436 14.50 31.54 4.27
CA GLY A 436 13.73 32.63 4.86
C GLY A 436 14.65 33.67 5.50
N PRO A 437 14.11 34.87 5.77
CA PRO A 437 14.87 35.93 6.41
C PRO A 437 15.55 35.44 7.69
N SER A 438 16.75 35.96 7.98
CA SER A 438 17.67 35.52 9.05
C SER A 438 17.17 35.83 10.47
N LEU A 439 15.87 35.74 10.72
CA LEU A 439 15.28 35.61 12.04
C LEU A 439 15.47 34.16 12.50
N SER A 440 16.70 33.80 12.86
CA SER A 440 17.04 32.47 13.41
C SER A 440 16.11 32.07 14.57
N ARG A 441 15.63 33.04 15.34
CA ARG A 441 14.60 32.87 16.37
C ARG A 441 13.20 32.62 15.77
N MET A 442 12.74 33.39 14.79
CA MET A 442 11.40 33.19 14.19
C MET A 442 11.33 31.88 13.38
N ALA A 443 12.40 31.50 12.68
CA ALA A 443 12.48 30.19 12.01
C ALA A 443 12.53 29.04 13.03
N ALA A 444 13.23 29.21 14.16
CA ALA A 444 13.22 28.23 15.25
C ALA A 444 11.88 28.17 15.97
N THR A 445 11.20 29.30 16.18
CA THR A 445 9.87 29.40 16.78
C THR A 445 8.81 28.85 15.84
N ILE A 446 8.85 29.15 14.53
CA ILE A 446 7.97 28.54 13.53
C ILE A 446 8.27 27.05 13.42
N ALA A 447 9.53 26.62 13.43
CA ALA A 447 9.88 25.19 13.45
C ALA A 447 9.40 24.52 14.74
N ALA A 448 9.47 25.19 15.88
CA ALA A 448 8.98 24.69 17.17
C ALA A 448 7.45 24.67 17.24
N ILE A 449 6.75 25.66 16.64
CA ILE A 449 5.29 25.69 16.53
C ILE A 449 4.81 24.65 15.52
N VAL A 450 5.48 24.51 14.38
CA VAL A 450 5.22 23.42 13.43
C VAL A 450 5.47 22.09 14.10
N ALA A 451 6.58 21.92 14.81
CA ALA A 451 6.88 20.69 15.53
C ALA A 451 5.87 20.45 16.66
N PHE A 452 5.48 21.44 17.44
CA PHE A 452 4.58 21.26 18.57
C PHE A 452 3.12 21.08 18.13
N ALA A 453 2.62 21.92 17.23
CA ALA A 453 1.27 21.82 16.69
C ALA A 453 1.12 20.58 15.79
N SER A 454 2.13 20.27 14.97
CA SER A 454 2.08 19.07 14.13
C SER A 454 2.40 17.82 14.96
N PHE A 455 3.34 17.81 15.90
CA PHE A 455 3.59 16.60 16.71
C PHE A 455 2.46 16.37 17.72
N GLY A 456 2.02 17.37 18.49
CA GLY A 456 0.93 17.19 19.45
C GLY A 456 -0.37 16.75 18.76
N HIS A 457 -0.73 17.39 17.65
CA HIS A 457 -1.97 17.06 16.94
C HIS A 457 -1.82 15.89 15.97
N SER A 458 -0.77 15.83 15.13
CA SER A 458 -0.53 14.70 14.22
C SER A 458 -0.15 13.45 15.00
N ALA A 459 0.57 13.51 16.11
CA ALA A 459 0.77 12.32 16.94
C ALA A 459 -0.53 11.90 17.62
N ALA A 460 -1.37 12.82 18.13
CA ALA A 460 -2.67 12.42 18.69
C ALA A 460 -3.61 11.83 17.61
N VAL A 461 -3.68 12.47 16.43
CA VAL A 461 -4.44 11.96 15.28
C VAL A 461 -3.84 10.65 14.79
N ARG A 462 -2.52 10.52 14.66
CA ARG A 462 -1.86 9.26 14.30
C ARG A 462 -2.11 8.22 15.36
N ILE A 463 -1.74 8.39 16.62
CA ILE A 463 -2.04 7.46 17.72
C ILE A 463 -3.50 7.03 17.66
N ARG A 464 -4.44 7.95 17.45
CA ARG A 464 -5.84 7.60 17.25
C ARG A 464 -6.04 6.76 15.99
N MET A 465 -5.63 7.18 14.80
CA MET A 465 -5.78 6.39 13.56
C MET A 465 -5.10 5.03 13.62
N GLU A 466 -4.00 4.96 14.35
CA GLU A 466 -3.17 3.78 14.58
C GLU A 466 -3.82 2.84 15.61
N SER A 467 -4.56 3.37 16.60
CA SER A 467 -5.22 2.58 17.66
C SER A 467 -6.73 2.40 17.45
N MET A 468 -7.35 3.16 16.55
CA MET A 468 -8.78 3.14 16.32
C MET A 468 -9.12 1.88 15.53
N GLN A 469 -10.07 1.11 16.05
CA GLN A 469 -10.76 0.11 15.26
C GLN A 469 -11.69 0.88 14.33
N TRP A 470 -11.38 0.89 13.04
CA TRP A 470 -12.11 1.71 12.09
C TRP A 470 -13.56 1.26 11.94
N GLY A 471 -14.44 2.24 11.71
CA GLY A 471 -15.82 1.99 11.32
C GLY A 471 -15.82 1.16 10.05
N ASN A 472 -16.36 -0.04 10.16
CA ASN A 472 -16.14 -1.10 9.21
C ASN A 472 -17.00 -0.93 7.96
N GLU A 473 -16.47 -0.35 6.90
CA GLU A 473 -17.08 -0.56 5.58
C GLU A 473 -16.99 -2.04 5.16
N ALA A 474 -16.01 -2.78 5.71
CA ALA A 474 -15.84 -4.21 5.48
C ALA A 474 -16.87 -5.10 6.22
N PHE A 475 -17.48 -4.63 7.32
CA PHE A 475 -18.42 -5.43 8.13
C PHE A 475 -19.73 -4.69 8.29
N GLN A 476 -20.85 -5.40 8.13
CA GLN A 476 -22.18 -4.79 8.11
C GLN A 476 -22.56 -4.16 9.46
N ASN A 477 -22.03 -4.68 10.56
CA ASN A 477 -22.27 -4.19 11.91
C ASN A 477 -21.16 -4.62 12.88
N GLU A 478 -21.21 -4.06 14.09
CA GLU A 478 -20.27 -4.31 15.18
C GLU A 478 -20.28 -5.76 15.67
N ALA A 479 -21.46 -6.39 15.78
CA ALA A 479 -21.58 -7.78 16.23
C ALA A 479 -20.84 -8.74 15.30
N GLN A 480 -20.93 -8.52 13.99
CA GLN A 480 -20.21 -9.28 12.99
C GLN A 480 -18.70 -9.08 13.10
N ARG A 481 -18.23 -7.83 13.23
CA ARG A 481 -16.82 -7.52 13.46
C ARG A 481 -16.26 -8.30 14.65
N ASP A 482 -16.94 -8.18 15.78
CA ASP A 482 -16.50 -8.81 17.03
C ASP A 482 -16.55 -10.33 16.92
N GLY A 483 -17.49 -10.86 16.15
CA GLY A 483 -17.51 -12.26 15.71
C GLY A 483 -16.24 -12.68 15.00
N TYR A 484 -15.88 -11.99 13.93
CA TYR A 484 -14.64 -12.24 13.19
C TYR A 484 -13.39 -12.03 14.04
N TYR A 485 -13.35 -11.02 14.91
CA TYR A 485 -12.22 -10.83 15.82
C TYR A 485 -12.10 -11.91 16.90
N ARG A 486 -13.21 -12.54 17.30
CA ARG A 486 -13.15 -13.78 18.10
C ARG A 486 -12.53 -14.92 17.29
N LEU A 487 -12.79 -15.02 15.98
CA LEU A 487 -12.16 -16.04 15.12
C LEU A 487 -10.64 -15.93 15.12
N LEU A 488 -10.06 -14.73 15.16
CA LEU A 488 -8.60 -14.53 15.20
C LEU A 488 -7.91 -15.33 16.33
N SER A 489 -8.57 -15.45 17.48
CA SER A 489 -8.05 -16.21 18.62
C SER A 489 -8.19 -17.73 18.48
N THR A 490 -8.88 -18.19 17.44
CA THR A 490 -9.21 -19.61 17.22
C THR A 490 -8.53 -20.16 15.97
N LEU A 491 -8.46 -19.36 14.90
CA LEU A 491 -8.06 -19.85 13.58
C LEU A 491 -6.56 -20.00 13.37
N HIS A 492 -5.67 -19.42 14.18
CA HIS A 492 -4.20 -19.65 14.23
C HIS A 492 -3.46 -20.25 12.99
N GLY A 493 -3.68 -19.81 11.75
CA GLY A 493 -3.03 -20.40 10.57
C GLY A 493 -3.73 -21.64 9.98
N GLU A 494 -4.80 -22.10 10.62
CA GLU A 494 -5.57 -23.29 10.28
C GLU A 494 -6.41 -23.07 9.03
N LYS A 495 -6.61 -24.16 8.28
CA LYS A 495 -7.48 -24.15 7.10
C LYS A 495 -8.92 -23.83 7.52
N THR A 496 -9.44 -22.74 6.98
CA THR A 496 -10.76 -22.20 7.34
C THR A 496 -11.58 -21.91 6.10
N TRP A 497 -12.81 -22.43 6.05
CA TRP A 497 -13.69 -22.24 4.90
C TRP A 497 -14.89 -21.34 5.24
N PRO A 498 -15.01 -20.15 4.62
CA PRO A 498 -16.21 -19.33 4.71
C PRO A 498 -17.27 -19.72 3.67
N PHE A 499 -18.51 -19.95 4.12
CA PHE A 499 -19.64 -20.34 3.27
C PHE A 499 -20.16 -19.23 2.34
N ALA A 500 -19.87 -17.95 2.62
CA ALA A 500 -20.34 -16.84 1.81
C ALA A 500 -19.63 -16.71 0.47
N GLY A 501 -18.42 -17.26 0.36
CA GLY A 501 -17.82 -17.40 -0.95
C GLY A 501 -17.24 -16.09 -1.59
N ASP A 502 -17.23 -14.93 -0.92
CA ASP A 502 -17.06 -13.61 -1.55
C ASP A 502 -15.98 -12.71 -0.90
N ILE A 503 -16.15 -11.37 -0.92
CA ILE A 503 -15.34 -10.36 -0.22
C ILE A 503 -14.88 -10.78 1.19
N ARG A 504 -15.68 -11.60 1.88
CA ARG A 504 -15.36 -12.10 3.22
C ARG A 504 -14.33 -13.22 3.27
N PHE A 505 -13.93 -13.80 2.13
CA PHE A 505 -12.67 -14.53 1.97
C PHE A 505 -11.49 -13.69 2.37
N GLY A 506 -11.45 -12.45 1.86
CA GLY A 506 -10.46 -11.48 2.22
C GLY A 506 -10.37 -11.36 3.73
N HIS A 507 -11.51 -11.35 4.44
CA HIS A 507 -11.54 -11.28 5.91
C HIS A 507 -10.90 -12.51 6.57
N VAL A 508 -11.25 -13.72 6.15
CA VAL A 508 -10.70 -14.95 6.74
C VAL A 508 -9.19 -15.08 6.44
N SER A 509 -8.78 -14.89 5.19
CA SER A 509 -7.36 -14.92 4.77
C SER A 509 -6.54 -13.85 5.50
N ALA A 510 -7.09 -12.63 5.62
CA ALA A 510 -6.48 -11.53 6.36
C ALA A 510 -6.39 -11.75 7.86
N MET A 511 -7.23 -12.61 8.44
CA MET A 511 -7.18 -12.98 9.84
C MET A 511 -6.27 -14.19 10.08
N GLY A 512 -5.57 -14.65 9.04
CA GLY A 512 -4.62 -15.76 9.15
C GLY A 512 -5.27 -17.13 9.05
N GLY A 513 -6.53 -17.23 8.61
CA GLY A 513 -7.03 -18.51 8.10
C GLY A 513 -6.31 -18.85 6.79
N ARG A 514 -5.91 -20.11 6.62
CA ARG A 514 -5.44 -20.59 5.32
C ARG A 514 -6.66 -20.94 4.47
N VAL A 515 -6.70 -20.39 3.27
CA VAL A 515 -7.89 -20.46 2.41
C VAL A 515 -7.42 -20.70 0.96
N THR A 516 -7.92 -21.77 0.34
CA THR A 516 -7.43 -22.33 -0.93
C THR A 516 -8.49 -22.31 -2.05
N PHE A 517 -9.37 -21.29 -2.17
CA PHE A 517 -10.59 -21.31 -3.03
C PHE A 517 -10.43 -21.71 -4.51
N TRP A 518 -9.20 -21.76 -5.00
CA TRP A 518 -8.80 -22.23 -6.32
C TRP A 518 -8.59 -23.76 -6.42
N ASP A 519 -8.72 -24.51 -5.32
CA ASP A 519 -8.73 -25.97 -5.32
C ASP A 519 -10.00 -26.49 -6.01
N GLU A 520 -9.89 -27.60 -6.75
CA GLU A 520 -11.03 -28.23 -7.41
C GLU A 520 -12.08 -28.73 -6.42
N LYS A 521 -11.67 -29.26 -5.26
CA LYS A 521 -12.58 -29.72 -4.21
C LYS A 521 -13.40 -28.58 -3.63
N GLU A 522 -12.77 -27.42 -3.50
CA GLU A 522 -13.34 -26.21 -2.94
C GLU A 522 -14.39 -25.59 -3.86
N ARG A 523 -14.09 -25.54 -5.16
CA ARG A 523 -15.08 -25.13 -6.17
C ARG A 523 -16.22 -26.11 -6.30
N ALA A 524 -15.96 -27.41 -6.17
CA ALA A 524 -17.01 -28.42 -6.10
C ALA A 524 -17.88 -28.22 -4.85
N ALA A 525 -17.28 -27.89 -3.69
CA ALA A 525 -18.00 -27.57 -2.47
C ALA A 525 -18.89 -26.32 -2.64
N ASP A 526 -18.40 -25.25 -3.26
CA ASP A 526 -19.21 -24.06 -3.57
C ASP A 526 -20.42 -24.38 -4.46
N LEU A 527 -20.22 -25.21 -5.50
CA LEU A 527 -21.31 -25.69 -6.35
C LEU A 527 -22.32 -26.53 -5.56
N PHE A 528 -21.86 -27.32 -4.59
CA PHE A 528 -22.75 -28.08 -3.71
C PHE A 528 -23.53 -27.18 -2.76
N VAL A 529 -22.90 -26.17 -2.16
CA VAL A 529 -23.58 -25.15 -1.34
C VAL A 529 -24.66 -24.45 -2.16
N ALA A 530 -24.35 -24.02 -3.38
CA ALA A 530 -25.31 -23.38 -4.28
C ALA A 530 -26.49 -24.29 -4.66
N ARG A 531 -26.33 -25.61 -4.59
CA ARG A 531 -27.37 -26.62 -4.85
C ARG A 531 -28.08 -27.11 -3.58
N GLY A 532 -27.78 -26.54 -2.41
CA GLY A 532 -28.32 -26.97 -1.12
C GLY A 532 -27.76 -28.29 -0.60
N LYS A 533 -26.64 -28.76 -1.14
CA LYS A 533 -25.97 -30.03 -0.82
C LYS A 533 -24.85 -29.82 0.21
N TYR A 534 -25.22 -29.35 1.41
CA TYR A 534 -24.24 -28.87 2.39
C TYR A 534 -23.38 -29.98 2.99
N GLU A 535 -23.90 -31.21 3.08
CA GLU A 535 -23.18 -32.34 3.66
C GLU A 535 -22.08 -32.85 2.74
N GLU A 536 -22.34 -32.87 1.43
CA GLU A 536 -21.35 -33.21 0.42
C GLU A 536 -20.28 -32.12 0.32
N ALA A 537 -20.68 -30.85 0.42
CA ALA A 537 -19.74 -29.72 0.47
C ALA A 537 -18.79 -29.85 1.66
N THR A 538 -19.31 -30.08 2.87
CA THR A 538 -18.44 -30.20 4.06
C THR A 538 -17.63 -31.47 4.08
N GLY A 539 -18.13 -32.59 3.56
CA GLY A 539 -17.34 -33.81 3.39
C GLY A 539 -16.10 -33.56 2.52
N LEU A 540 -16.27 -32.92 1.36
CA LEU A 540 -15.15 -32.55 0.49
C LEU A 540 -14.14 -31.63 1.18
N LEU A 541 -14.62 -30.68 1.98
CA LEU A 541 -13.77 -29.71 2.67
C LEU A 541 -13.01 -30.34 3.84
N ILE A 542 -13.64 -31.23 4.61
CA ILE A 542 -12.94 -32.05 5.62
C ILE A 542 -11.84 -32.88 4.94
N ASP A 543 -12.16 -33.54 3.81
CA ASP A 543 -11.19 -34.31 3.02
C ASP A 543 -10.08 -33.43 2.39
N ALA A 544 -10.27 -32.12 2.31
CA ALA A 544 -9.27 -31.14 1.90
C ALA A 544 -8.47 -30.57 3.09
N GLY A 545 -8.75 -31.03 4.31
CA GLY A 545 -8.05 -30.67 5.53
C GLY A 545 -8.59 -29.40 6.21
N TYR A 546 -9.80 -28.95 5.88
CA TYR A 546 -10.43 -27.83 6.59
C TYR A 546 -10.83 -28.23 8.00
N ARG A 547 -10.38 -27.45 8.99
CA ARG A 547 -10.68 -27.69 10.40
C ARG A 547 -11.77 -26.79 10.94
N PHE A 548 -12.00 -25.67 10.25
CA PHE A 548 -12.95 -24.66 10.68
C PHE A 548 -13.83 -24.21 9.52
N PHE A 549 -15.10 -23.94 9.84
CA PHE A 549 -16.07 -23.42 8.90
C PHE A 549 -16.71 -22.16 9.45
N VAL A 550 -16.77 -21.13 8.63
CA VAL A 550 -17.35 -19.83 8.98
C VAL A 550 -18.62 -19.65 8.18
N LEU A 551 -19.74 -19.63 8.87
CA LEU A 551 -21.02 -19.19 8.34
C LEU A 551 -21.18 -17.72 8.69
N ASP A 552 -21.49 -16.84 7.73
CA ASP A 552 -21.70 -15.42 8.01
C ASP A 552 -22.97 -14.88 7.34
N SER A 553 -23.37 -13.66 7.70
CA SER A 553 -24.62 -13.03 7.26
C SER A 553 -24.77 -12.84 5.76
N THR A 554 -23.69 -12.91 4.97
CA THR A 554 -23.77 -12.74 3.51
C THR A 554 -24.09 -14.03 2.78
N VAL A 555 -24.09 -15.18 3.47
CA VAL A 555 -24.58 -16.45 2.93
C VAL A 555 -26.01 -16.31 2.42
N ASP A 556 -26.88 -15.65 3.18
CA ASP A 556 -28.27 -15.40 2.78
C ASP A 556 -28.38 -14.43 1.60
N LEU A 557 -27.46 -13.47 1.49
CA LEU A 557 -27.41 -12.56 0.34
C LEU A 557 -27.03 -13.29 -0.94
N ARG A 558 -26.12 -14.26 -0.85
CA ARG A 558 -25.62 -15.00 -2.01
C ARG A 558 -26.49 -16.17 -2.43
N HIS A 559 -26.96 -16.95 -1.46
CA HIS A 559 -27.64 -18.21 -1.71
C HIS A 559 -29.16 -18.13 -1.45
N GLY A 560 -29.66 -16.94 -1.13
CA GLY A 560 -31.07 -16.69 -0.84
C GLY A 560 -31.40 -16.74 0.65
N ALA A 561 -32.43 -16.00 1.04
CA ALA A 561 -32.82 -15.83 2.44
C ALA A 561 -33.12 -17.17 3.15
N GLY A 562 -32.63 -17.31 4.38
CA GLY A 562 -32.80 -18.51 5.21
C GLY A 562 -31.84 -19.67 4.87
N THR A 563 -30.93 -19.48 3.93
CA THR A 563 -29.88 -20.46 3.61
C THR A 563 -28.88 -20.60 4.75
N GLY A 564 -28.48 -19.50 5.38
CA GLY A 564 -27.59 -19.52 6.53
C GLY A 564 -28.15 -20.37 7.68
N GLU A 565 -29.45 -20.23 7.97
CA GLU A 565 -30.11 -21.05 8.99
C GLU A 565 -30.14 -22.54 8.61
N LYS A 566 -30.42 -22.86 7.34
CA LYS A 566 -30.40 -24.24 6.84
C LYS A 566 -29.01 -24.87 6.97
N ILE A 567 -27.96 -24.14 6.58
CA ILE A 567 -26.58 -24.60 6.72
C ILE A 567 -26.25 -24.78 8.20
N TYR A 568 -26.57 -23.80 9.05
CA TYR A 568 -26.33 -23.88 10.49
C TYR A 568 -26.95 -25.15 11.09
N ARG A 569 -28.23 -25.42 10.81
CA ARG A 569 -28.92 -26.61 11.31
C ARG A 569 -28.28 -27.90 10.76
N ALA A 570 -27.97 -27.94 9.46
CA ALA A 570 -27.31 -29.09 8.86
C ALA A 570 -25.97 -29.39 9.54
N LEU A 571 -25.12 -28.38 9.75
CA LEU A 571 -23.84 -28.55 10.43
C LEU A 571 -23.99 -28.89 11.91
N ALA A 572 -24.88 -28.22 12.64
CA ALA A 572 -25.08 -28.45 14.07
C ALA A 572 -25.64 -29.85 14.39
N MET A 573 -26.34 -30.48 13.44
CA MET A 573 -26.84 -31.85 13.58
C MET A 573 -25.81 -32.91 13.18
N ARG A 574 -24.72 -32.52 12.51
CA ARG A 574 -23.64 -33.46 12.18
C ARG A 574 -22.81 -33.77 13.42
N GLY A 575 -22.58 -35.05 13.68
CA GLY A 575 -21.76 -35.50 14.82
C GLY A 575 -20.27 -35.17 14.70
N ASP A 576 -19.78 -34.84 13.49
CA ASP A 576 -18.39 -34.48 13.20
C ASP A 576 -18.12 -32.96 13.24
N MET A 577 -19.11 -32.16 13.60
CA MET A 577 -19.01 -30.71 13.69
C MET A 577 -19.42 -30.22 15.08
N ARG A 578 -18.63 -29.31 15.66
CA ARG A 578 -18.95 -28.64 16.92
C ARG A 578 -19.05 -27.13 16.71
N PRO A 579 -20.19 -26.49 17.02
CA PRO A 579 -20.26 -25.05 17.05
C PRO A 579 -19.35 -24.51 18.16
N LEU A 580 -18.39 -23.67 17.81
CA LEU A 580 -17.48 -23.02 18.76
C LEU A 580 -17.98 -21.64 19.18
N SER A 581 -18.64 -20.92 18.26
CA SER A 581 -19.17 -19.59 18.51
C SER A 581 -20.35 -19.32 17.61
N VAL A 582 -21.40 -18.73 18.16
CA VAL A 582 -22.59 -18.31 17.41
C VAL A 582 -22.93 -16.89 17.86
N GLY A 583 -23.10 -15.99 16.91
CA GLY A 583 -23.48 -14.61 17.20
C GLY A 583 -24.29 -13.99 16.06
N PRO A 584 -24.71 -12.73 16.21
CA PRO A 584 -25.50 -12.06 15.19
C PRO A 584 -24.74 -11.99 13.86
N GLY A 585 -25.24 -12.70 12.85
CA GLY A 585 -24.67 -12.71 11.51
C GLY A 585 -23.37 -13.51 11.35
N PHE A 586 -23.02 -14.40 12.29
CA PHE A 586 -21.96 -15.39 12.06
C PHE A 586 -22.08 -16.64 12.97
N ALA A 587 -21.56 -17.78 12.51
CA ALA A 587 -21.31 -18.97 13.29
C ALA A 587 -19.97 -19.63 12.89
N LEU A 588 -19.20 -20.07 13.87
CA LEU A 588 -17.96 -20.83 13.70
C LEU A 588 -18.20 -22.28 14.11
N PHE A 589 -17.85 -23.19 13.21
CA PHE A 589 -17.84 -24.63 13.47
C PHE A 589 -16.41 -25.15 13.42
N ALA A 590 -16.09 -26.13 14.26
CA ALA A 590 -14.85 -26.89 14.20
C ALA A 590 -15.15 -28.36 13.93
N VAL A 591 -14.30 -29.01 13.15
CA VAL A 591 -14.34 -30.45 12.91
C VAL A 591 -13.87 -31.17 14.16
N THR A 592 -14.69 -32.08 14.70
CA THR A 592 -14.39 -32.85 15.92
C THR A 592 -13.67 -34.16 15.63
N ASP A 593 -13.84 -34.72 14.43
CA ASP A 593 -13.25 -35.99 14.01
C ASP A 593 -12.21 -35.74 12.90
N THR A 594 -10.95 -35.50 13.31
CA THR A 594 -9.82 -35.50 12.37
C THR A 594 -9.37 -36.94 12.19
N ARG A 595 -9.93 -37.63 11.19
CA ARG A 595 -9.47 -38.96 10.79
C ARG A 595 -8.04 -38.98 10.29
#